data_AF-A0A954XB65-F1
#
_entry.id   AF-A0A954XB65-F1
#
_cell.length_a   1.000
_cell.length_b   1.000
_cell.length_c   1.000
_cell.angle_alpha   90.00
_cell.angle_beta   90.00
_cell.angle_gamma   90.00
#
_symmetry.space_group_name_H-M   'P 1'
#
loop_
_entity.id
_entity.type
_entity.pdbx_description
1 polymer ?
#
loop_
_entity_poly.entity_id
_entity_poly.type
_entity_poly.pdbx_seq_one_letter_code
_entity_poly.pdbx_strand_id
1 'polypeptide(L)'
;MTFVHPEWLLLLVLPLTLGFWSVRRRGVGLRMPFDHETHASRRWLAMVLRGAELLPALLLAVAVVLIARPQVLMVPDRDRVATHITV
;
A
#
# COMPACT_ATOMS: atom_id res chain seq x y z
N MET A 1 -7.75 5.64 -16.26
CA MET A 1 -6.40 5.36 -15.73
C MET A 1 -6.11 3.91 -16.06
N THR A 2 -5.22 3.67 -17.02
CA THR A 2 -4.88 2.31 -17.48
C THR A 2 -3.51 1.96 -16.92
N PHE A 3 -3.27 0.72 -16.52
CA PHE A 3 -1.95 0.26 -16.08
C PHE A 3 -1.27 -0.50 -17.20
N VAL A 4 0.06 -0.36 -17.35
CA VAL A 4 0.82 -1.09 -18.38
C VAL A 4 0.74 -2.60 -18.12
N HIS A 5 0.82 -2.97 -16.85
CA HIS A 5 0.85 -4.36 -16.41
C HIS A 5 -0.18 -4.59 -15.29
N PRO A 6 -1.47 -4.74 -15.63
CA PRO A 6 -2.53 -4.87 -14.66
C PRO A 6 -2.42 -6.14 -13.80
N GLU A 7 -1.71 -7.17 -14.26
CA GLU A 7 -1.47 -8.41 -13.55
C GLU A 7 -0.79 -8.22 -12.18
N TRP A 8 0.09 -7.21 -12.05
CA TRP A 8 0.77 -6.94 -10.79
C TRP A 8 -0.16 -6.37 -9.71
N LEU A 9 -1.31 -5.80 -10.08
CA LEU A 9 -2.32 -5.37 -9.10
C LEU A 9 -2.87 -6.55 -8.28
N LEU A 10 -2.76 -7.79 -8.77
CA LEU A 10 -3.13 -8.97 -7.99
C LEU A 10 -2.24 -9.12 -6.74
N LEU A 11 -0.98 -8.68 -6.79
CA LEU A 11 -0.09 -8.68 -5.63
C LEU A 11 -0.56 -7.74 -4.52
N LEU A 12 -1.48 -6.80 -4.79
CA LEU A 12 -2.06 -5.93 -3.78
C LEU A 12 -2.87 -6.70 -2.73
N VAL A 13 -3.29 -7.94 -3.05
CA VAL A 13 -3.89 -8.87 -2.08
C VAL A 13 -2.92 -9.16 -0.92
N LEU A 14 -1.62 -9.22 -1.17
CA LEU A 14 -0.61 -9.51 -0.15
C LEU A 14 -0.56 -8.44 0.97
N PRO A 15 -0.33 -7.15 0.68
CA PRO A 15 -0.32 -6.12 1.71
C PRO A 15 -1.69 -5.94 2.37
N LEU A 16 -2.80 -6.13 1.64
CA LEU A 16 -4.15 -6.05 2.21
C LEU A 16 -4.40 -7.16 3.23
N THR A 17 -4.05 -8.41 2.89
CA THR A 17 -4.21 -9.55 3.80
C THR A 17 -3.27 -9.45 4.99
N LEU A 18 -2.02 -9.02 4.81
CA LEU A 18 -1.08 -8.79 5.90
C LEU A 18 -1.56 -7.69 6.86
N GLY A 19 -2.02 -6.56 6.33
CA GLY A 19 -2.56 -5.47 7.15
C GLY A 19 -3.83 -5.88 7.89
N PHE A 20 -4.76 -6.56 7.22
CA PHE A 20 -5.98 -7.08 7.85
C PHE A 20 -5.66 -8.08 8.95
N TRP A 21 -4.72 -8.99 8.68
CA TRP A 21 -4.30 -10.01 9.64
C TRP A 21 -3.60 -9.42 10.85
N SER A 22 -2.72 -8.43 10.65
CA SER A 22 -2.09 -7.66 11.72
C SER A 22 -3.13 -7.02 12.64
N VAL A 23 -4.12 -6.33 12.08
CA VAL A 23 -5.20 -5.70 12.88
C VAL A 23 -6.04 -6.74 13.62
N ARG A 24 -6.31 -7.89 12.99
CA ARG A 24 -7.11 -8.96 13.57
C ARG A 24 -6.36 -9.77 14.62
N ARG A 25 -5.04 -9.88 14.52
CA ARG A 25 -4.18 -10.64 15.44
C ARG A 25 -3.99 -10.04 16.82
N ARG A 26 -4.63 -8.89 17.13
CA ARG A 26 -4.65 -8.20 18.44
C ARG A 26 -3.80 -8.91 19.51
N GLY A 27 -2.49 -8.63 19.44
CA GLY A 27 -1.46 -9.05 20.39
C GLY A 27 -1.62 -10.47 20.95
N VAL A 28 -0.95 -11.45 20.35
CA VAL A 28 -0.39 -12.53 21.16
C VAL A 28 0.53 -11.83 22.15
N GLY A 29 0.07 -11.65 23.40
CA GLY A 29 0.83 -10.94 24.42
C GLY A 29 2.21 -11.57 24.51
N LEU A 30 3.23 -10.85 24.04
CA LEU A 30 4.60 -11.28 24.20
C LEU A 30 4.87 -11.23 25.69
N ARG A 31 4.96 -12.38 26.34
CA ARG A 31 5.39 -12.45 27.74
C ARG A 31 6.82 -11.94 27.80
N MET A 32 6.98 -10.73 28.33
CA MET A 32 8.29 -10.14 28.53
C MET A 32 8.79 -10.50 29.94
N PRO A 33 10.11 -10.64 30.17
CA PRO A 33 10.67 -10.95 31.49
C PRO A 33 10.26 -9.95 32.59
N PHE A 34 9.80 -8.76 32.20
CA PHE A 34 9.39 -7.65 33.06
C PHE A 34 7.86 -7.58 33.27
N ASP A 35 7.06 -8.55 32.79
CA ASP A 35 5.58 -8.60 32.96
C ASP A 35 5.12 -8.70 34.43
N HIS A 36 6.05 -8.87 35.37
CA HIS A 36 5.77 -8.91 36.80
C HIS A 36 5.29 -7.55 37.35
N GLU A 37 5.56 -6.46 36.63
CA GLU A 37 5.15 -5.10 37.00
C GLU A 37 3.81 -4.73 36.34
N THR A 38 2.86 -4.21 37.11
CA THR A 38 1.58 -3.70 36.57
C THR A 38 1.83 -2.40 35.80
N HIS A 39 2.00 -2.50 34.48
CA HIS A 39 2.13 -1.34 33.62
C HIS A 39 0.77 -0.67 33.34
N ALA A 40 0.69 0.64 33.55
CA ALA A 40 -0.48 1.42 33.14
C ALA A 40 -0.68 1.32 31.61
N SER A 41 -1.90 0.96 31.18
CA SER A 41 -2.27 0.88 29.77
C SER A 41 -2.10 2.23 29.07
N ARG A 42 -1.01 2.41 28.31
CA ARG A 42 -0.77 3.61 27.52
C ARG A 42 -1.40 3.46 26.14
N ARG A 43 -2.65 3.92 26.00
CA ARG A 43 -3.41 3.90 24.74
C ARG A 43 -2.67 4.53 23.56
N TRP A 44 -1.90 5.59 23.79
CA TRP A 44 -1.10 6.25 22.75
C TRP A 44 0.02 5.36 22.21
N LEU A 45 0.76 4.67 23.09
CA LEU A 45 1.82 3.75 22.67
C LEU A 45 1.23 2.59 21.85
N ALA A 46 0.08 2.05 22.27
CA ALA A 46 -0.63 1.03 21.51
C ALA A 46 -1.06 1.54 20.12
N MET A 47 -1.41 2.82 19.99
CA MET A 47 -1.75 3.44 18.71
C MET A 47 -0.53 3.59 17.80
N VAL A 48 0.60 4.07 18.34
CA VAL A 48 1.88 4.18 17.59
C VAL A 48 2.35 2.81 17.12
N LEU A 49 2.31 1.80 17.99
CA LEU A 49 2.76 0.45 17.65
C LEU A 49 1.90 -0.16 16.54
N ARG A 50 0.57 0.02 16.59
CA ARG A 50 -0.34 -0.38 15.52
C ARG A 50 -0.06 0.34 14.21
N GLY A 51 0.23 1.64 14.27
CA GLY A 51 0.62 2.42 13.09
C GLY A 51 1.91 1.89 12.46
N ALA A 52 2.91 1.61 13.29
CA ALA A 52 4.18 1.02 12.84
C ALA A 52 4.00 -0.38 12.26
N GLU A 53 3.09 -1.19 12.81
CA GLU A 53 2.80 -2.55 12.31
C GLU A 53 2.18 -2.55 10.90
N LEU A 54 1.41 -1.51 10.56
CA LEU A 54 0.80 -1.34 9.22
C LEU A 54 1.77 -0.76 8.18
N LEU A 55 2.85 -0.13 8.62
CA LEU A 55 3.79 0.60 7.77
C LEU A 55 4.45 -0.29 6.69
N PRO A 56 4.90 -1.53 6.97
CA PRO A 56 5.45 -2.43 5.96
C PRO A 56 4.42 -2.82 4.89
N ALA A 57 3.18 -3.10 5.30
CA ALA A 57 2.11 -3.44 4.38
C ALA A 57 1.76 -2.26 3.46
N LEU A 58 1.74 -1.05 4.01
CA LEU A 58 1.51 0.17 3.22
C LEU A 58 2.63 0.40 2.20
N LEU A 59 3.90 0.29 2.61
CA LEU A 59 5.04 0.42 1.70
C LEU A 59 5.01 -0.61 0.57
N LEU A 60 4.66 -1.85 0.89
CA LEU A 60 4.51 -2.91 -0.11
C LEU A 60 3.39 -2.59 -1.11
N ALA A 61 2.24 -2.08 -0.64
CA ALA A 61 1.15 -1.67 -1.52
C ALA A 61 1.59 -0.56 -2.49
N VAL A 62 2.32 0.45 -2.00
CA VAL A 62 2.88 1.52 -2.84
C VAL A 62 3.85 0.94 -3.88
N ALA A 63 4.76 0.05 -3.47
CA ALA A 63 5.70 -0.58 -4.39
C ALA A 63 4.99 -1.34 -5.52
N VAL A 64 3.94 -2.11 -5.19
CA VAL A 64 3.13 -2.84 -6.19
C VAL A 64 2.49 -1.88 -7.19
N VAL A 65 1.92 -0.77 -6.74
CA VAL A 65 1.31 0.24 -7.63
C VAL A 65 2.35 0.88 -8.55
N LEU A 66 3.54 1.19 -8.02
CA LEU A 66 4.64 1.75 -8.83
C LEU A 66 5.12 0.75 -9.89
N ILE A 67 5.24 -0.53 -9.54
CA ILE A 67 5.61 -1.61 -10.48
C ILE A 67 4.56 -1.79 -11.57
N ALA A 68 3.27 -1.65 -11.26
CA ALA A 68 2.19 -1.73 -12.24
C ALA A 68 2.22 -0.62 -13.30
N ARG A 69 3.03 0.44 -13.09
CA ARG A 69 3.23 1.60 -13.98
C ARG A 69 1.90 2.25 -14.38
N PRO A 70 1.35 3.16 -13.56
CA PRO A 70 0.13 3.88 -13.92
C PRO A 70 0.35 4.71 -15.18
N GLN A 71 -0.46 4.47 -16.21
CA GLN A 71 -0.47 5.31 -17.41
C GLN A 71 -1.44 6.48 -17.18
N VAL A 72 -0.88 7.68 -17.21
CA VAL A 72 -1.69 8.89 -17.38
C VAL A 72 -2.11 8.92 -18.84
N LEU A 73 -3.41 8.99 -19.08
CA LEU A 73 -3.96 9.13 -20.42
C LEU A 73 -3.56 10.52 -20.93
N MET A 74 -2.43 10.64 -21.63
CA MET A 74 -2.15 11.83 -22.42
C MET A 74 -3.17 11.84 -23.56
N VAL A 75 -4.20 12.66 -23.42
CA VAL A 75 -5.00 13.07 -24.57
C VAL A 75 -4.02 13.65 -25.57
N PRO A 76 -3.96 13.14 -26.82
CA PRO A 76 -3.09 13.71 -27.82
C PRO A 76 -3.55 15.16 -28.04
N ASP A 77 -2.77 16.12 -27.59
CA ASP A 77 -2.99 17.56 -27.82
C ASP A 77 -2.63 17.93 -29.27
N ARG A 78 -3.01 17.05 -30.20
CA ARG A 78 -2.87 17.24 -31.62
C ARG A 78 -4.27 17.37 -32.18
N ASP A 79 -4.72 18.62 -32.16
CA ASP A 79 -5.33 19.19 -33.37
C ASP A 79 -4.62 18.57 -34.56
N ARG A 80 -5.34 17.67 -35.23
CA ARG A 80 -4.92 17.07 -36.48
C ARG A 80 -4.92 18.19 -37.50
N VAL A 81 -3.85 18.99 -37.54
CA VAL A 81 -3.57 19.82 -38.71
C VAL A 81 -3.30 18.83 -39.83
N ALA A 82 -4.34 18.63 -40.66
CA ALA A 82 -4.28 17.83 -41.85
C ALA A 82 -3.26 18.44 -42.81
N THR A 83 -1.99 18.08 -42.68
CA THR A 83 -1.01 18.30 -43.73
C THR A 83 -1.29 17.30 -44.84
N HIS A 84 -2.21 17.72 -45.72
CA HIS A 84 -2.49 17.09 -47.00
C HIS A 84 -1.19 17.06 -47.82
N ILE A 85 -0.55 15.90 -47.88
CA ILE A 85 0.58 15.65 -48.79
C ILE A 85 0.00 15.12 -50.09
N THR A 86 -0.12 15.97 -51.09
CA THR A 86 -0.32 15.58 -52.49
C THR A 86 1.03 15.30 -53.12
N VAL A 87 1.18 14.08 -53.63
CA VAL A 87 2.26 13.64 -54.53
C VAL A 87 1.83 13.84 -55.97
#